data_AF-A0A916QJQ6-F1
#
_entry.id   AF-A0A916QJQ6-F1
#
_cell.length_a   1.000
_cell.length_b   1.000
_cell.length_c   1.000
_cell.angle_alpha   90.00
_cell.angle_beta   90.00
_cell.angle_gamma   90.00
#
_symmetry.space_group_name_H-M   'P 1'
#
loop_
_entity.id
_entity.type
_entity.pdbx_description
1 polymer ?
#
loop_
_entity_poly.entity_id
_entity_poly.type
_entity_poly.pdbx_seq_one_letter_code
_entity_poly.pdbx_strand_id
1 'polypeptide(L)'
;MGVLLASVQAWAHGLEIRMSPDGSRIIGQVVYEDGAPWFAETVTIDNLTAPETEQLTLTTDAAGGFSAAGVIGHEYRITARDETGHAVEVLLTLDGSSASNHADTGSTPDDGAPDSEGGGIPFYVIAGALLLLSIIPAKYLQKKSSRNA
;
A
#
# COMPACT_ATOMS: atom_id res chain seq x y z
N MET A 1 48.84 3.53 4.72
CA MET A 1 47.69 4.15 5.43
C MET A 1 46.42 3.44 4.96
N GLY A 2 45.67 2.80 5.85
CA GLY A 2 44.37 2.21 5.53
C GLY A 2 43.26 3.20 5.87
N VAL A 3 42.48 3.61 4.89
CA VAL A 3 41.31 4.47 5.11
C VAL A 3 40.18 3.57 5.61
N LEU A 4 39.84 3.68 6.90
CA LEU A 4 38.63 3.10 7.46
C LEU A 4 37.44 3.92 6.94
N LEU A 5 36.76 3.40 5.92
CA LEU A 5 35.46 3.89 5.49
C LEU A 5 34.44 3.47 6.56
N ALA A 6 34.22 4.34 7.55
CA ALA A 6 33.08 4.22 8.43
C ALA A 6 31.83 4.45 7.58
N SER A 7 31.01 3.42 7.41
CA SER A 7 29.66 3.56 6.88
C SER A 7 28.85 4.41 7.86
N VAL A 8 28.67 5.68 7.53
CA VAL A 8 27.68 6.52 8.19
C VAL A 8 26.32 5.95 7.79
N GLN A 9 25.65 5.25 8.70
CA GLN A 9 24.23 4.96 8.53
C GLN A 9 23.51 6.30 8.67
N ALA A 10 23.21 6.93 7.53
CA ALA A 10 22.28 8.04 7.49
C ALA A 10 20.88 7.45 7.73
N TRP A 11 20.33 7.70 8.90
CA TRP A 11 18.91 7.46 9.17
C TRP A 11 18.15 8.54 8.39
N ALA A 12 17.90 8.31 7.11
CA ALA A 12 16.92 9.09 6.38
C ALA A 12 15.59 8.88 7.10
N HIS A 13 14.98 9.94 7.61
CA HIS A 13 13.64 9.88 8.20
C HIS A 13 12.69 9.38 7.11
N GLY A 14 12.34 8.09 7.17
CA GLY A 14 11.75 7.36 6.05
C GLY A 14 10.38 7.92 5.70
N LEU A 15 10.29 8.59 4.57
CA LEU A 15 9.02 8.89 3.92
C LEU A 15 8.70 7.79 2.92
N GLU A 16 7.42 7.47 2.79
CA GLU A 16 6.90 6.53 1.80
C GLU A 16 5.75 7.22 1.03
N ILE A 17 5.80 7.17 -0.30
CA ILE A 17 4.70 7.61 -1.16
C ILE A 17 3.98 6.37 -1.68
N ARG A 18 2.71 6.23 -1.32
CA ARG A 18 1.82 5.17 -1.79
C ARG A 18 0.91 5.72 -2.87
N MET A 19 0.91 5.09 -4.04
CA MET A 19 0.11 5.54 -5.20
C MET A 19 -1.10 4.64 -5.40
N SER A 20 -2.22 5.23 -5.78
CA SER A 20 -3.47 4.55 -6.12
C SER A 20 -4.15 5.27 -7.29
N PRO A 21 -3.61 5.22 -8.52
CA PRO A 21 -4.24 5.87 -9.66
C PRO A 21 -5.69 5.40 -9.85
N ASP A 22 -6.56 6.32 -10.28
CA ASP A 22 -7.97 6.05 -10.57
C ASP A 22 -8.37 6.69 -11.90
N GLY A 23 -8.27 5.92 -12.98
CA GLY A 23 -8.50 6.41 -14.32
C GLY A 23 -7.53 7.54 -14.68
N SER A 24 -8.05 8.75 -14.87
CA SER A 24 -7.24 9.95 -15.16
C SER A 24 -6.84 10.72 -13.90
N ARG A 25 -7.02 10.16 -12.69
CA ARG A 25 -6.62 10.80 -11.44
C ARG A 25 -5.33 10.17 -10.90
N ILE A 26 -4.41 11.05 -10.52
CA ILE A 26 -3.27 10.72 -9.67
C ILE A 26 -3.77 10.85 -8.24
N ILE A 27 -3.79 9.75 -7.50
CA ILE A 27 -4.12 9.74 -6.07
C ILE A 27 -2.95 9.09 -5.35
N GLY A 28 -2.53 9.68 -4.25
CA GLY A 28 -1.50 9.11 -3.42
C GLY A 28 -1.63 9.52 -1.96
N GLN A 29 -0.84 8.86 -1.13
CA GLN A 29 -0.72 9.11 0.29
C GLN A 29 0.76 9.16 0.64
N VAL A 30 1.17 10.15 1.43
CA VAL A 30 2.52 10.23 1.98
C VAL A 30 2.46 9.93 3.47
N VAL A 31 3.28 8.99 3.90
CA VAL A 31 3.39 8.58 5.30
C VAL A 31 4.85 8.54 5.72
N TYR A 32 5.08 8.68 7.02
CA TYR A 32 6.34 8.31 7.64
C TYR A 32 6.46 6.78 7.73
N GLU A 33 7.67 6.28 7.97
CA GLU A 33 7.98 4.85 8.10
C GLU A 33 7.18 4.16 9.22
N ASP A 34 6.84 4.90 10.28
CA ASP A 34 5.99 4.43 11.37
C ASP A 34 4.49 4.38 11.00
N GLY A 35 4.15 4.79 9.77
CA GLY A 35 2.81 4.84 9.23
C GLY A 35 2.03 6.12 9.57
N ALA A 36 2.62 7.07 10.29
CA ALA A 36 1.96 8.34 10.58
C ALA A 36 1.75 9.16 9.28
N PRO A 37 0.59 9.82 9.12
CA PRO A 37 0.33 10.62 7.93
C PRO A 37 1.23 11.85 7.89
N TRP A 38 1.78 12.14 6.70
CA TRP A 38 2.53 13.37 6.47
C TRP A 38 1.55 14.50 6.17
N PHE A 39 1.02 15.13 7.23
CA PHE A 39 -0.11 16.07 7.17
C PHE A 39 0.31 17.53 6.97
N ALA A 40 -0.42 18.25 6.11
CA ALA A 40 -0.27 19.69 5.86
C ALA A 40 1.08 20.05 5.22
N GLU A 41 1.63 19.12 4.45
CA GLU A 41 2.97 19.19 3.87
C GLU A 41 2.92 19.21 2.36
N THR A 42 4.03 19.59 1.73
CA THR A 42 4.06 19.88 0.30
C THR A 42 4.48 18.67 -0.54
N VAL A 43 3.66 18.34 -1.53
CA VAL A 43 3.96 17.39 -2.60
C VAL A 43 3.98 18.12 -3.94
N THR A 44 4.97 17.80 -4.78
CA THR A 44 5.04 18.32 -6.15
C THR A 44 4.82 17.22 -7.18
N ILE A 45 4.19 17.56 -8.31
CA ILE A 45 3.95 16.63 -9.42
C ILE A 45 4.45 17.27 -10.72
N ASP A 46 5.45 16.67 -11.34
CA ASP A 46 5.95 17.01 -12.67
C ASP A 46 5.36 16.09 -13.73
N ASN A 47 4.95 16.64 -14.88
CA ASN A 47 4.60 15.86 -16.07
C ASN A 47 5.87 15.65 -16.92
N LEU A 48 6.43 14.44 -16.91
CA LEU A 48 7.66 14.13 -17.62
C LEU A 48 7.44 13.97 -19.13
N THR A 49 6.23 13.60 -19.55
CA THR A 49 5.86 13.49 -20.98
C THR A 49 5.63 14.86 -21.63
N ALA A 50 5.13 15.83 -20.86
CA ALA A 50 4.85 17.20 -21.31
C ALA A 50 5.49 18.22 -20.34
N PRO A 51 6.83 18.37 -20.35
CA PRO A 51 7.58 19.17 -19.38
C PRO A 51 7.33 20.68 -19.46
N GLU A 52 6.67 21.15 -20.51
CA GLU A 52 6.14 22.51 -20.64
C GLU A 52 4.91 22.77 -19.76
N THR A 53 4.27 21.71 -19.25
CA THR A 53 3.19 21.81 -18.27
C THR A 53 3.76 22.30 -16.94
N GLU A 54 3.10 23.26 -16.31
CA GLU A 54 3.49 23.77 -15.00
C GLU A 54 3.48 22.64 -13.94
N GLN A 55 4.51 22.60 -13.09
CA GLN A 55 4.57 21.70 -11.95
C GLN A 55 3.41 21.98 -11.00
N LEU A 56 2.67 20.93 -10.63
CA LEU A 56 1.63 21.06 -9.62
C LEU A 56 2.25 21.02 -8.23
N THR A 57 1.80 21.92 -7.35
CA THR A 57 2.16 21.92 -5.93
C THR A 57 0.89 21.72 -5.10
N LEU A 58 0.87 20.69 -4.27
CA LEU A 58 -0.28 20.29 -3.47
C LEU A 58 0.09 20.22 -1.99
N THR A 59 -0.89 20.44 -1.13
CA THR A 59 -0.78 20.21 0.31
C THR A 59 -1.50 18.92 0.69
N THR A 60 -0.85 18.06 1.46
CA THR A 60 -1.44 16.81 1.94
C THR A 60 -2.53 17.06 2.98
N ASP A 61 -3.59 16.25 2.95
CA ASP A 61 -4.68 16.30 3.93
C ASP A 61 -4.31 15.62 5.26
N ALA A 62 -5.26 15.58 6.21
CA ALA A 62 -5.07 14.98 7.54
C ALA A 62 -4.72 13.50 7.54
N ALA A 63 -4.99 12.79 6.43
CA ALA A 63 -4.58 11.40 6.23
C ALA A 63 -3.26 11.30 5.43
N GLY A 64 -2.59 12.41 5.12
CA GLY A 64 -1.41 12.44 4.26
C GLY A 64 -1.76 12.30 2.78
N GLY A 65 -3.04 12.40 2.42
CA GLY A 65 -3.54 12.18 1.07
C GLY A 65 -3.36 13.40 0.16
N PHE A 66 -3.17 13.15 -1.13
CA PHE A 66 -3.21 14.16 -2.18
C PHE A 66 -3.91 13.61 -3.44
N SER A 67 -4.46 14.50 -4.26
CA SER A 67 -5.02 14.12 -5.56
C SER A 67 -4.86 15.21 -6.61
N ALA A 68 -4.63 14.79 -7.85
CA ALA A 68 -4.57 15.67 -9.02
C ALA A 68 -5.22 15.00 -10.23
N ALA A 69 -5.65 15.82 -11.18
CA ALA A 69 -5.96 15.33 -12.52
C ALA A 69 -4.64 15.06 -13.26
N GLY A 70 -4.65 14.03 -14.12
CA GLY A 70 -3.59 13.74 -15.05
C GLY A 70 -4.14 13.29 -16.40
N VAL A 71 -3.23 12.95 -17.30
CA VAL A 71 -3.50 12.55 -18.67
C VAL A 71 -3.08 11.10 -18.84
N ILE A 72 -4.00 10.27 -19.32
CA ILE A 72 -3.70 8.86 -19.59
C ILE A 72 -2.62 8.76 -20.66
N GLY A 73 -1.65 7.87 -20.44
CA GLY A 73 -0.46 7.67 -21.26
C GLY A 73 0.72 8.55 -20.87
N HIS A 74 0.56 9.51 -19.95
CA HIS A 74 1.66 10.36 -19.50
C HIS A 74 2.39 9.75 -18.30
N GLU A 75 3.67 10.06 -18.23
CA GLU A 75 4.55 9.75 -17.11
C GLU A 75 4.70 10.97 -16.20
N TYR A 76 4.63 10.74 -14.90
CA TYR A 76 4.69 11.74 -13.85
C TYR A 76 5.78 11.40 -12.84
N ARG A 77 6.43 12.44 -12.33
CA ARG A 77 7.25 12.33 -11.11
C ARG A 77 6.53 13.03 -9.97
N ILE A 78 6.31 12.29 -8.89
CA ILE A 78 5.75 12.79 -7.65
C ILE A 78 6.90 12.90 -6.66
N THR A 79 7.07 14.06 -6.04
CA THR A 79 8.13 14.31 -5.07
C THR A 79 7.54 14.82 -3.76
N ALA A 80 7.91 14.18 -2.66
CA ALA A 80 7.66 14.64 -1.30
C ALA A 80 9.01 15.04 -0.68
N ARG A 81 9.12 16.25 -0.14
CA ARG A 81 10.36 16.75 0.48
C ARG A 81 10.09 17.25 1.90
N ASP A 82 10.81 16.72 2.86
CA ASP A 82 10.73 17.18 4.24
C ASP A 82 11.50 18.50 4.48
N GLU A 83 11.27 19.10 5.64
CA GLU A 83 11.92 20.35 6.04
C GLU A 83 13.44 20.22 6.22
N THR A 84 13.96 18.99 6.32
CA THR A 84 15.40 18.70 6.43
C THR A 84 16.09 18.62 5.07
N GLY A 85 15.32 18.66 3.99
CA GLY A 85 15.81 18.60 2.61
C GLY A 85 15.91 17.18 2.05
N HIS A 86 15.44 16.16 2.77
CA HIS A 86 15.30 14.81 2.24
C HIS A 86 14.07 14.73 1.34
N ALA A 87 14.22 14.09 0.19
CA ALA A 87 13.13 13.91 -0.76
C ALA A 87 12.95 12.44 -1.13
N VAL A 88 11.70 12.04 -1.27
CA VAL A 88 11.29 10.75 -1.82
C VAL A 88 10.53 11.02 -3.10
N GLU A 89 10.81 10.19 -4.12
CA GLU A 89 10.26 10.35 -5.46
C GLU A 89 9.63 9.05 -5.93
N VAL A 90 8.51 9.16 -6.63
CA VAL A 90 7.85 8.05 -7.32
C VAL A 90 7.58 8.45 -8.77
N LEU A 91 7.92 7.54 -9.68
CA LEU A 91 7.51 7.63 -11.08
C LEU A 91 6.20 6.87 -11.27
N LEU A 92 5.25 7.49 -11.95
CA LEU A 92 3.94 6.92 -12.25
C LEU A 92 3.63 7.14 -13.73
N THR A 93 3.35 6.06 -14.46
CA THR A 93 2.65 6.14 -15.74
C THR A 93 1.15 6.00 -15.48
N LEU A 94 0.35 7.00 -15.87
CA LEU A 94 -1.11 6.89 -15.81
C LEU A 94 -1.60 6.03 -16.98
N ASP A 95 -1.89 4.76 -16.74
CA ASP A 95 -2.38 3.83 -17.75
C ASP A 95 -3.92 3.84 -17.90
N GLY A 96 -4.63 4.55 -17.02
CA GLY A 96 -6.09 4.59 -16.97
C GLY A 96 -6.71 3.46 -16.15
N SER A 97 -5.91 2.59 -15.54
CA SER A 97 -6.37 1.58 -14.61
C SER A 97 -6.73 2.21 -13.26
N SER A 98 -7.77 1.70 -12.61
CA SER A 98 -7.99 1.96 -11.19
C SER A 98 -7.24 0.90 -10.40
N ALA A 99 -6.34 1.31 -9.50
CA ALA A 99 -5.65 0.37 -8.63
C ALA A 99 -6.68 -0.34 -7.74
N SER A 100 -7.00 -1.59 -8.07
CA SER A 100 -7.67 -2.48 -7.12
C SER A 100 -6.66 -2.81 -6.04
N ASN A 101 -6.91 -2.38 -4.80
CA ASN A 101 -6.10 -2.73 -3.64
C ASN A 101 -5.91 -4.25 -3.56
N HIS A 102 -4.83 -4.78 -4.14
CA HIS A 102 -4.36 -6.13 -3.94
C HIS A 102 -2.91 -6.02 -3.49
N ALA A 103 -2.73 -6.12 -2.18
CA ALA A 103 -1.42 -6.20 -1.55
C ALA A 103 -0.75 -7.50 -2.00
N ASP A 104 0.00 -7.44 -3.09
CA ASP A 104 0.86 -8.55 -3.51
C ASP A 104 2.15 -8.50 -2.69
N THR A 105 2.09 -9.07 -1.49
CA THR A 105 3.28 -9.35 -0.67
C THR A 105 3.76 -10.74 -1.04
N GLY A 106 4.42 -10.86 -2.20
CA GLY A 106 4.80 -12.14 -2.78
C GLY A 106 6.31 -12.32 -2.92
N SER A 107 6.93 -13.04 -1.99
CA SER A 107 8.07 -13.92 -2.29
C SER A 107 8.30 -14.93 -1.15
N THR A 108 7.74 -16.12 -1.30
CA THR A 108 8.41 -17.38 -0.97
C THR A 108 7.76 -18.51 -1.78
N PRO A 109 8.53 -19.33 -2.51
CA PRO A 109 7.99 -20.37 -3.37
C PRO A 109 7.83 -21.73 -2.65
N ASP A 110 7.02 -22.57 -3.29
CA ASP A 110 6.96 -24.05 -3.20
C ASP A 110 6.35 -24.68 -1.93
N ASP A 111 5.13 -25.19 -2.06
CA ASP A 111 4.89 -26.62 -2.35
C ASP A 111 3.41 -26.98 -2.14
N GLY A 112 2.76 -27.56 -3.17
CA GLY A 112 1.53 -28.35 -3.00
C GLY A 112 0.30 -27.87 -3.80
N ALA A 113 0.08 -28.55 -4.92
CA ALA A 113 -1.08 -28.51 -5.84
C ALA A 113 -2.47 -28.67 -5.16
N PRO A 114 -3.62 -28.60 -5.88
CA PRO A 114 -3.80 -28.31 -7.30
C PRO A 114 -4.88 -27.21 -7.58
N ASP A 115 -4.85 -26.71 -8.82
CA ASP A 115 -5.95 -26.09 -9.56
C ASP A 115 -7.27 -25.68 -8.85
N SER A 116 -7.47 -24.36 -8.73
CA SER A 116 -8.80 -23.76 -8.86
C SER A 116 -8.67 -22.46 -9.63
N GLU A 117 -8.85 -22.56 -10.94
CA GLU A 117 -9.22 -21.41 -11.76
C GLU A 117 -10.55 -20.85 -11.21
N GLY A 118 -10.51 -19.61 -10.72
CA GLY A 118 -11.73 -18.85 -10.37
C GLY A 118 -11.80 -18.45 -8.90
N GLY A 119 -11.43 -17.20 -8.62
CA GLY A 119 -11.88 -16.46 -7.44
C GLY A 119 -11.54 -17.14 -6.11
N GLY A 120 -10.27 -17.05 -5.70
CA GLY A 120 -9.85 -17.44 -4.35
C GLY A 120 -10.80 -16.84 -3.31
N ILE A 121 -11.31 -17.69 -2.43
CA ILE A 121 -12.28 -17.30 -1.41
C ILE A 121 -11.63 -16.20 -0.55
N PRO A 122 -12.19 -14.98 -0.48
CA PRO A 122 -11.57 -13.92 0.28
C PRO A 122 -11.49 -14.27 1.77
N PHE A 123 -10.39 -13.90 2.40
CA PHE A 123 -10.07 -14.25 3.80
C PHE A 123 -11.23 -14.03 4.78
N TYR A 124 -12.02 -12.97 4.59
CA TYR A 124 -13.18 -12.68 5.45
C TYR A 124 -14.27 -13.76 5.42
N VAL A 125 -14.40 -14.51 4.32
CA VAL A 125 -15.34 -15.65 4.23
C VAL A 125 -14.83 -16.82 5.06
N ILE A 126 -13.51 -17.09 5.03
CA ILE A 126 -12.88 -18.13 5.84
C ILE A 126 -12.98 -17.77 7.33
N ALA A 127 -12.63 -16.54 7.69
CA ALA A 127 -12.73 -16.03 9.05
C ALA A 127 -14.18 -16.04 9.56
N GLY A 128 -15.16 -15.65 8.73
CA GLY A 128 -16.58 -15.70 9.05
C GLY A 128 -17.09 -17.13 9.25
N ALA A 129 -16.67 -18.08 8.42
CA ALA A 129 -17.02 -19.49 8.59
C ALA A 129 -16.44 -20.09 9.89
N LEU A 130 -15.18 -19.76 10.21
CA LEU A 130 -14.54 -20.18 11.47
C LEU A 130 -15.21 -19.53 12.70
N LEU A 131 -15.62 -18.26 12.59
CA LEU A 131 -16.36 -17.58 13.65
C LEU A 131 -17.72 -18.24 13.89
N LEU A 132 -18.43 -18.64 12.83
CA LEU A 132 -19.70 -19.34 12.93
C LEU A 132 -19.53 -20.74 13.55
N LEU A 133 -18.48 -21.47 13.19
CA LEU A 133 -18.14 -22.76 13.82
C LEU A 133 -17.73 -22.62 15.29
N SER A 134 -17.12 -21.49 15.67
CA SER A 134 -16.71 -21.17 17.04
C SER A 134 -17.90 -20.93 17.98
N ILE A 135 -19.06 -20.52 17.43
CA ILE A 135 -20.27 -20.25 18.22
C ILE A 135 -21.03 -21.53 18.59
N ILE A 136 -20.61 -22.72 18.10
CA ILE A 136 -21.20 -23.98 18.53
C ILE A 136 -20.92 -24.17 20.02
N PRO A 137 -21.95 -24.12 20.89
CA PRO A 137 -21.73 -24.27 22.31
C PRO A 137 -21.16 -25.66 22.58
N ALA A 138 -20.00 -25.74 23.25
CA ALA A 138 -19.39 -26.97 23.74
C ALA A 138 -20.32 -27.83 24.63
N LYS A 139 -21.53 -27.34 24.94
CA LYS A 139 -22.61 -28.05 25.63
C LYS A 139 -23.25 -29.17 24.79
N TYR A 140 -23.09 -29.19 23.46
CA TYR A 140 -23.75 -30.22 22.62
C TYR A 140 -23.00 -31.57 22.52
N LEU A 141 -21.78 -31.69 23.05
CA LEU A 141 -21.01 -32.94 23.04
C LEU A 141 -21.15 -33.80 24.30
N GLN A 142 -21.87 -33.38 25.34
CA GLN A 142 -22.06 -34.18 26.57
C GLN A 142 -23.28 -35.11 26.57
N LYS A 143 -24.09 -35.14 25.50
CA LYS A 143 -25.32 -35.97 25.47
C LYS A 143 -25.19 -37.23 24.62
N LYS A 144 -24.07 -37.97 24.70
CA LYS A 144 -24.02 -39.35 24.21
C LYS A 144 -22.92 -40.22 24.85
N SER A 145 -22.74 -40.15 26.17
CA SER A 145 -21.98 -41.19 26.90
C SER A 145 -22.56 -41.45 28.29
N SER A 146 -23.84 -41.79 28.33
CA SER A 146 -24.48 -42.40 29.51
C SER A 146 -25.71 -43.18 29.06
N ARG A 147 -25.46 -44.30 28.40
CA ARG A 147 -26.39 -45.43 28.37
C ARG A 147 -25.55 -46.67 28.06
N ASN A 148 -25.07 -47.31 29.13
CA ASN A 148 -24.74 -48.75 29.24
C ASN A 148 -24.19 -49.01 30.65
N ALA A 149 -25.12 -49.20 31.59
CA ALA A 149 -25.00 -50.12 32.71
C ALA A 149 -26.43 -50.55 33.05
#